data_AF-A0A9D5R732-F1
#
_entry.id   AF-A0A9D5R732-F1
#
_cell.length_a   1.000
_cell.length_b   1.000
_cell.length_c   1.000
_cell.angle_alpha   90.00
_cell.angle_beta   90.00
_cell.angle_gamma   90.00
#
_symmetry.space_group_name_H-M   'P 1'
#
loop_
_entity.id
_entity.type
_entity.pdbx_description
1 polymer ?
#
loop_
_entity_poly.entity_id
_entity_poly.type
_entity_poly.pdbx_seq_one_letter_code
_entity_poly.pdbx_strand_id
1 'polypeptide(L)'
;MRRDEFRNYLLANGKSSSTTNNRISNCQNIENYYGDLDELFKSNKIESILEELEYSLSDEKADKKQKHKVQINGNIRTGSATLKSALKLYIDFILNGNFQNDDSYSIIENVITTNFRLESDLENAVFRQIPILFPEYKEYSS
;
A
#
# COMPACT_ATOMS: atom_id res chain seq x y z
N MET A 1 -15.54 -0.88 6.78
CA MET A 1 -14.28 -0.40 6.19
C MET A 1 -13.75 0.84 6.91
N ARG A 2 -12.42 1.01 6.96
CA ARG A 2 -11.68 2.22 7.39
C ARG A 2 -11.89 3.40 6.42
N ARG A 3 -13.09 3.96 6.43
CA ARG A 3 -13.60 4.90 5.42
C ARG A 3 -12.80 6.19 5.32
N ASP A 4 -12.49 6.81 6.45
CA ASP A 4 -11.86 8.14 6.47
C ASP A 4 -10.37 8.05 6.14
N GLU A 5 -9.70 6.99 6.60
CA GLU A 5 -8.33 6.67 6.25
C GLU A 5 -8.22 6.37 4.75
N PHE A 6 -9.14 5.57 4.21
CA PHE A 6 -9.19 5.30 2.78
C PHE A 6 -9.45 6.56 1.96
N ARG A 7 -10.32 7.45 2.44
CA ARG A 7 -10.56 8.76 1.83
C ARG A 7 -9.28 9.58 1.73
N ASN A 8 -8.56 9.71 2.85
CA ASN A 8 -7.33 10.47 2.93
C ASN A 8 -6.25 9.86 2.03
N TYR A 9 -6.14 8.53 2.02
CA TYR A 9 -5.24 7.81 1.11
C TYR A 9 -5.52 8.15 -0.35
N LEU A 10 -6.78 8.12 -0.80
CA LEU A 10 -7.11 8.43 -2.20
C LEU A 10 -6.79 9.88 -2.57
N LEU A 11 -7.06 10.82 -1.67
CA LEU A 11 -6.72 12.24 -1.88
C LEU A 11 -5.22 12.46 -1.94
N ALA A 12 -4.45 11.86 -1.04
CA ALA A 12 -2.99 11.91 -1.03
C ALA A 12 -2.39 11.31 -2.32
N ASN A 13 -3.03 10.31 -2.90
CA ASN A 13 -2.67 9.71 -4.19
C ASN A 13 -3.28 10.45 -5.42
N GLY A 14 -3.60 11.75 -5.26
CA GLY A 14 -3.97 12.65 -6.35
C GLY A 14 -5.36 12.44 -6.96
N LYS A 15 -6.25 11.68 -6.30
CA LYS A 15 -7.65 11.56 -6.77
C LYS A 15 -8.43 12.81 -6.39
N SER A 16 -9.33 13.24 -7.28
CA SER A 16 -10.26 14.33 -6.98
C SER A 16 -11.28 13.91 -5.93
N SER A 17 -11.80 14.88 -5.17
CA SER A 17 -12.84 14.65 -4.15
C SER A 17 -14.07 13.93 -4.69
N SER A 18 -14.49 14.23 -5.93
CA SER A 18 -15.60 13.56 -6.61
C SER A 18 -15.29 12.08 -6.86
N THR A 19 -14.12 11.79 -7.45
CA THR A 19 -13.68 10.41 -7.68
C THR A 19 -13.53 9.64 -6.38
N THR A 20 -12.97 10.27 -5.34
CA THR A 20 -12.83 9.68 -3.99
C THR A 20 -14.19 9.31 -3.40
N ASN A 21 -15.16 10.22 -3.44
CA ASN A 21 -16.53 9.94 -2.98
C ASN A 21 -17.15 8.76 -3.73
N ASN A 22 -17.01 8.72 -5.06
CA ASN A 22 -17.55 7.62 -5.86
C ASN A 22 -16.90 6.28 -5.52
N ARG A 23 -15.57 6.25 -5.28
CA ARG A 23 -14.87 5.01 -4.87
C ARG A 23 -15.32 4.54 -3.50
N ILE A 24 -15.49 5.44 -2.54
CA ILE A 24 -16.04 5.13 -1.21
C ILE A 24 -17.45 4.56 -1.36
N SER A 25 -18.35 5.21 -2.09
CA SER A 25 -19.72 4.71 -2.29
C SER A 25 -19.76 3.34 -2.97
N ASN A 26 -18.86 3.09 -3.93
CA ASN A 26 -18.75 1.78 -4.57
C ASN A 26 -18.31 0.69 -3.58
N CYS A 27 -17.33 0.97 -2.72
CA CYS A 27 -16.91 0.05 -1.66
C CYS A 27 -18.04 -0.19 -0.65
N GLN A 28 -18.75 0.86 -0.22
CA GLN A 28 -19.92 0.72 0.66
C GLN A 28 -21.01 -0.13 0.04
N ASN A 29 -21.24 0.00 -1.27
CA ASN A 29 -22.18 -0.84 -1.98
C ASN A 29 -21.76 -2.31 -1.92
N ILE A 30 -20.47 -2.63 -2.03
CA ILE A 30 -19.97 -4.01 -1.84
C ILE A 30 -20.22 -4.47 -0.39
N GLU A 31 -19.96 -3.63 0.61
CA GLU A 31 -20.20 -3.96 2.02
C GLU A 31 -21.64 -4.33 2.33
N ASN A 32 -22.59 -3.66 1.68
CA ASN A 32 -24.02 -3.95 1.85
C ASN A 32 -24.40 -5.39 1.47
N TYR A 33 -23.64 -6.06 0.59
CA TYR A 33 -23.94 -7.43 0.13
C TYR A 33 -22.99 -8.50 0.69
N TYR A 34 -21.74 -8.12 1.01
CA TYR A 34 -20.70 -9.06 1.41
C TYR A 34 -20.29 -8.94 2.88
N GLY A 35 -20.64 -7.85 3.54
CA GLY A 35 -20.17 -7.51 4.88
C GLY A 35 -18.95 -6.57 4.87
N ASP A 36 -18.43 -6.29 6.06
CA ASP A 36 -17.35 -5.31 6.26
C ASP A 36 -16.06 -5.69 5.51
N LEU A 37 -15.50 -4.76 4.73
CA LEU A 37 -14.31 -5.03 3.91
C LEU A 37 -13.03 -5.27 4.72
N ASP A 38 -12.88 -4.69 5.92
CA ASP A 38 -11.71 -4.95 6.75
C ASP A 38 -11.74 -6.39 7.27
N GLU A 39 -12.90 -6.87 7.69
CA GLU A 39 -13.07 -8.25 8.15
C GLU A 39 -12.96 -9.26 7.00
N LEU A 40 -13.45 -8.91 5.81
CA LEU A 40 -13.28 -9.72 4.60
C LEU A 40 -11.82 -9.82 4.16
N PHE A 41 -11.05 -8.73 4.33
CA PHE A 41 -9.60 -8.74 4.08
C PHE A 41 -8.89 -9.67 5.08
N LYS A 42 -9.13 -9.52 6.38
CA LYS A 42 -8.52 -10.35 7.44
C LYS A 42 -8.83 -11.84 7.28
N SER A 43 -10.02 -12.18 6.80
CA SER A 43 -10.46 -13.56 6.60
C SER A 43 -10.08 -14.15 5.24
N ASN A 44 -9.26 -13.44 4.44
CA ASN A 44 -8.82 -13.82 3.09
C ASN A 44 -9.98 -14.12 2.11
N LYS A 45 -11.17 -13.54 2.33
CA LYS A 45 -12.35 -13.71 1.47
C LYS A 45 -12.42 -12.67 0.36
N ILE A 46 -11.59 -11.62 0.42
CA ILE A 46 -11.64 -10.50 -0.51
C ILE A 46 -11.26 -10.93 -1.95
N GLU A 47 -10.40 -11.94 -2.10
CA GLU A 47 -10.01 -12.50 -3.40
C GLU A 47 -11.19 -13.16 -4.11
N SER A 48 -11.99 -13.94 -3.39
CA SER A 48 -13.21 -14.55 -3.94
C SER A 48 -14.19 -13.49 -4.45
N ILE A 49 -14.30 -12.35 -3.77
CA ILE A 49 -15.15 -11.24 -4.23
C ILE A 49 -14.57 -10.62 -5.53
N LEU A 50 -13.25 -10.46 -5.64
CA LEU A 50 -12.61 -9.97 -6.86
C LEU A 50 -12.84 -10.89 -8.08
N GLU A 51 -12.92 -12.19 -7.85
CA GLU A 51 -13.24 -13.19 -8.87
C GLU A 51 -14.72 -13.14 -9.26
N GLU A 52 -15.63 -13.02 -8.30
CA GLU A 52 -17.07 -12.85 -8.56
C GLU A 52 -17.38 -11.55 -9.32
N LEU A 53 -16.60 -10.49 -9.08
CA LEU A 53 -16.69 -9.23 -9.81
C LEU A 53 -16.08 -9.30 -11.23
N GLU A 54 -15.43 -10.41 -11.61
CA GLU A 54 -14.95 -10.60 -12.98
C GLU A 54 -16.12 -10.95 -13.92
N TYR A 55 -16.40 -10.02 -14.82
CA TYR A 55 -17.44 -10.15 -15.82
C TYR A 55 -16.89 -9.71 -17.20
N SER A 56 -16.70 -10.67 -18.08
CA SER A 56 -16.03 -10.44 -19.37
C SER A 56 -17.00 -10.04 -20.49
N LEU A 57 -16.47 -9.54 -21.60
CA LEU A 57 -17.25 -9.30 -22.82
C LEU A 57 -17.86 -10.61 -23.37
N SER A 58 -17.16 -11.74 -23.21
CA SER A 58 -17.67 -13.04 -23.62
C SER A 58 -18.85 -13.48 -22.76
N ASP A 59 -18.83 -13.17 -21.47
CA ASP A 59 -19.96 -13.44 -20.56
C ASP A 59 -21.17 -12.55 -20.92
N GLU A 60 -20.94 -11.28 -21.25
CA GLU A 60 -21.97 -10.36 -21.76
C GLU A 60 -22.60 -10.86 -23.06
N LYS A 61 -21.78 -11.27 -24.04
CA LYS A 61 -22.26 -11.83 -25.32
C LYS A 61 -23.04 -13.13 -25.16
N ALA A 62 -22.73 -13.91 -24.14
CA ALA A 62 -23.40 -15.15 -23.80
C ALA A 62 -24.62 -14.95 -22.88
N ASP A 63 -25.00 -13.70 -22.59
CA ASP A 63 -26.10 -13.31 -21.69
C ASP A 63 -26.04 -14.03 -20.33
N LYS A 64 -24.83 -14.19 -19.80
CA LYS A 64 -24.65 -14.85 -18.50
C LYS A 64 -25.19 -13.96 -17.38
N LYS A 65 -25.63 -14.59 -16.29
CA LYS A 65 -25.92 -13.85 -15.07
C LYS A 65 -24.64 -13.37 -14.42
N GLN A 66 -24.69 -12.20 -13.78
CA GLN A 66 -23.60 -11.74 -12.92
C GLN A 66 -23.33 -12.77 -11.80
N LYS A 67 -22.06 -12.97 -11.47
CA LYS A 67 -21.64 -13.93 -10.44
C LYS A 67 -21.73 -13.33 -9.04
N HIS A 68 -21.49 -12.02 -8.93
CA HIS A 68 -21.54 -11.30 -7.67
C HIS A 68 -22.98 -11.00 -7.20
N LYS A 69 -23.12 -10.76 -5.90
CA LYS A 69 -24.39 -10.46 -5.23
C LYS A 69 -24.84 -9.00 -5.39
N VAL A 70 -23.92 -8.08 -5.70
CA VAL A 70 -24.22 -6.65 -5.82
C VAL A 70 -25.22 -6.40 -6.95
N GLN A 71 -26.30 -5.69 -6.66
CA GLN A 71 -27.26 -5.27 -7.69
C GLN A 71 -26.68 -4.11 -8.50
N ILE A 72 -26.67 -4.25 -9.83
CA ILE A 72 -26.24 -3.21 -10.77
C ILE A 72 -27.45 -2.75 -11.58
N ASN A 73 -27.83 -1.49 -11.39
CA ASN A 73 -28.84 -0.82 -12.20
C ASN A 73 -28.17 -0.20 -13.42
N GLY A 74 -27.98 -1.00 -14.48
CA GLY A 74 -27.32 -0.56 -15.70
C GLY A 74 -26.56 -1.70 -16.38
N ASN A 75 -25.50 -1.36 -17.12
CA ASN A 75 -24.67 -2.37 -17.77
C ASN A 75 -23.86 -3.15 -16.73
N ILE A 76 -24.11 -4.46 -16.64
CA ILE A 76 -23.46 -5.36 -15.68
C ILE A 76 -21.95 -5.31 -15.86
N ARG A 77 -21.43 -5.44 -17.08
CA ARG A 77 -19.99 -5.47 -17.34
C ARG A 77 -19.28 -4.22 -16.85
N THR A 78 -19.77 -3.03 -17.16
CA THR A 78 -19.14 -1.78 -16.73
C THR A 78 -19.34 -1.53 -15.24
N GLY A 79 -20.48 -1.94 -14.67
CA GLY A 79 -20.74 -1.88 -13.24
C GLY A 79 -19.80 -2.80 -12.45
N SER A 80 -19.66 -4.07 -12.83
CA SER A 80 -18.77 -5.04 -12.20
C SER A 80 -17.31 -4.58 -12.28
N ALA A 81 -16.87 -4.08 -13.44
CA ALA A 81 -15.53 -3.51 -13.60
C ALA A 81 -15.29 -2.30 -12.70
N THR A 82 -16.31 -1.44 -12.52
CA THR A 82 -16.23 -0.26 -11.65
C THR A 82 -16.13 -0.64 -10.18
N LEU A 83 -16.93 -1.60 -9.73
CA LEU A 83 -16.86 -2.15 -8.36
C LEU A 83 -15.52 -2.84 -8.12
N LYS A 84 -15.05 -3.65 -9.07
CA LYS A 84 -13.73 -4.29 -9.02
C LYS A 84 -12.60 -3.29 -8.89
N SER A 85 -12.64 -2.19 -9.66
CA SER A 85 -11.65 -1.12 -9.58
C SER A 85 -11.65 -0.45 -8.20
N ALA A 86 -12.82 -0.22 -7.60
CA ALA A 86 -12.91 0.34 -6.25
C ALA A 86 -12.35 -0.62 -5.19
N LEU A 87 -12.70 -1.91 -5.27
CA LEU A 87 -12.20 -2.92 -4.34
C LEU A 87 -10.68 -3.09 -4.41
N LYS A 88 -10.10 -3.05 -5.63
CA LYS A 88 -8.64 -3.07 -5.82
C LYS A 88 -7.95 -1.89 -5.15
N LEU A 89 -8.51 -0.69 -5.27
CA LEU A 89 -7.96 0.50 -4.60
C LEU A 89 -8.04 0.37 -3.08
N TYR A 90 -9.10 -0.25 -2.55
CA TYR A 90 -9.21 -0.50 -1.12
C TYR A 90 -8.14 -1.49 -0.65
N ILE A 91 -7.95 -2.60 -1.37
CA ILE A 91 -6.89 -3.58 -1.09
C ILE A 91 -5.51 -2.91 -1.11
N ASP A 92 -5.24 -2.08 -2.12
CA ASP A 92 -4.01 -1.31 -2.24
C ASP A 92 -3.80 -0.37 -1.03
N PHE A 93 -4.86 0.28 -0.56
CA PHE A 93 -4.83 1.05 0.68
C PHE A 93 -4.48 0.19 1.91
N ILE A 94 -5.07 -0.99 2.07
CA ILE A 94 -4.76 -1.88 3.20
C ILE A 94 -3.30 -2.31 3.15
N LEU A 95 -2.82 -2.74 1.97
CA LEU A 95 -1.45 -3.20 1.78
C LEU A 95 -0.44 -2.07 2.06
N ASN A 96 -0.58 -0.92 1.39
CA ASN A 96 0.32 0.22 1.60
C ASN A 96 0.22 0.82 3.01
N GLY A 97 -0.96 0.76 3.64
CA GLY A 97 -1.15 1.15 5.03
C GLY A 97 -0.47 0.19 6.01
N ASN A 98 -0.37 -1.10 5.69
CA ASN A 98 0.32 -2.09 6.51
C ASN A 98 1.85 -1.99 6.36
N PHE A 99 2.37 -1.63 5.18
CA PHE A 99 3.80 -1.44 4.96
C PHE A 99 4.41 -0.24 5.69
N GLN A 100 3.61 0.73 6.15
CA GLN A 100 4.09 1.81 7.01
C GLN A 100 4.09 1.45 8.51
N ASN A 101 3.47 0.34 8.90
CA ASN A 101 3.41 -0.14 10.29
C ASN A 101 4.41 -1.28 10.55
N ASP A 102 5.26 -1.60 9.58
CA ASP A 102 6.26 -2.64 9.73
C ASP A 102 7.51 -2.00 10.34
N ASP A 103 7.74 -2.26 11.64
CA ASP A 103 8.91 -1.81 12.41
C ASP A 103 10.25 -2.12 11.71
N SER A 104 10.23 -3.00 10.70
CA SER A 104 11.33 -3.33 9.80
C SER A 104 12.02 -2.11 9.17
N TYR A 105 11.29 -1.06 8.78
CA TYR A 105 11.91 0.15 8.20
C TYR A 105 12.70 0.95 9.24
N SER A 106 12.16 1.08 10.46
CA SER A 106 12.85 1.77 11.56
C SER A 106 14.10 1.01 12.03
N ILE A 107 14.06 -0.32 12.02
CA ILE A 107 15.21 -1.17 12.34
C ILE A 107 16.31 -0.98 11.28
N ILE A 108 15.96 -1.01 9.99
CA ILE A 108 16.93 -0.82 8.89
C ILE A 108 17.58 0.56 8.98
N GLU A 109 16.81 1.62 9.20
CA GLU A 109 17.33 3.00 9.31
C GLU A 109 18.26 3.17 10.53
N ASN A 110 17.89 2.58 11.67
CA ASN A 110 18.74 2.58 12.86
C ASN A 110 20.05 1.80 12.66
N VAL A 111 19.99 0.64 11.99
CA VAL A 111 21.18 -0.17 11.68
C VAL A 111 22.12 0.59 10.75
N ILE A 112 21.60 1.21 9.68
CA ILE A 112 22.39 2.01 8.75
C ILE A 112 23.05 3.19 9.47
N THR A 113 22.30 3.92 10.30
CA THR A 113 22.81 5.08 11.05
C THR A 113 23.88 4.67 12.06
N THR A 114 23.72 3.52 12.71
CA THR A 114 24.68 3.01 13.68
C THR A 114 25.98 2.57 13.01
N ASN A 115 25.88 1.87 11.87
CA ASN A 115 27.05 1.43 11.11
C ASN A 115 27.86 2.62 10.58
N PHE A 116 27.19 3.65 10.06
CA PHE A 116 27.86 4.86 9.59
C PHE A 116 28.64 5.56 10.73
N ARG A 117 28.06 5.61 11.94
CA ARG A 117 28.74 6.16 13.12
C ARG A 117 29.97 5.34 13.50
N LEU A 118 29.86 4.02 13.49
CA LEU A 118 30.98 3.13 13.81
C LEU A 118 32.14 3.26 12.81
N GLU A 119 31.84 3.38 11.52
CA GLU A 119 32.88 3.60 10.50
C GLU A 119 33.59 4.94 10.71
N SER A 120 32.83 6.02 10.97
CA SER A 120 33.41 7.33 11.27
C SER A 120 34.26 7.31 12.55
N ASP A 121 33.81 6.61 13.59
CA ASP A 121 34.56 6.48 14.85
C ASP A 121 35.85 5.67 14.66
N LEU A 122 35.82 4.61 13.84
CA LEU A 122 37.00 3.80 13.50
C LEU A 122 38.00 4.60 12.67
N GLU A 123 37.55 5.33 11.65
CA GLU A 123 38.41 6.22 10.86
C GLU A 123 39.07 7.27 11.76
N ASN A 124 38.28 7.95 12.60
CA ASN A 124 38.78 8.95 13.53
C ASN A 124 39.78 8.36 14.55
N ALA A 125 39.56 7.12 15.01
CA ALA A 125 40.49 6.43 15.90
C ALA A 125 41.82 6.11 15.21
N VAL A 126 41.77 5.61 13.97
CA VAL A 126 42.96 5.33 13.15
C VAL A 126 43.72 6.63 12.88
N PHE A 127 43.02 7.70 12.47
CA PHE A 127 43.63 9.02 12.23
C PHE A 127 44.35 9.57 13.47
N ARG A 128 43.81 9.34 14.68
CA ARG A 128 44.48 9.75 15.93
C ARG A 128 45.75 8.96 16.23
N GLN A 129 45.88 7.75 15.70
CA GLN A 129 47.04 6.87 15.92
C GLN A 129 48.14 7.04 14.88
N ILE A 130 47.84 7.55 13.69
CA ILE A 130 48.83 7.83 12.63
C ILE A 130 50.02 8.68 13.13
N PRO A 131 49.84 9.80 13.87
CA PRO A 131 50.96 10.61 14.35
C PRO A 131 51.85 9.92 15.40
N ILE A 132 51.36 8.83 16.00
CA ILE A 132 52.07 8.02 17.01
C ILE A 132 52.85 6.89 16.32
N LEU A 133 52.24 6.25 15.32
CA LEU A 133 52.82 5.10 14.61
C LEU A 133 53.76 5.52 13.48
N PHE A 134 53.52 6.68 12.87
CA PHE A 134 54.31 7.24 11.77
C PHE A 134 54.61 8.73 12.03
N PRO A 135 55.45 9.05 13.04
CA PRO A 135 55.74 10.42 13.45
C PRO A 135 56.40 11.26 12.35
N GLU A 136 57.05 10.64 11.37
CA GLU A 136 57.65 11.30 10.19
C GLU A 136 56.64 11.99 9.25
N TYR A 137 55.34 11.69 9.35
CA TYR A 137 54.29 12.35 8.56
C TYR A 137 53.70 13.61 9.23
N LYS A 138 54.27 14.08 10.34
CA LYS A 138 53.80 15.29 11.06
C LYS A 138 53.97 16.61 10.29
N GLU A 139 54.68 16.64 9.16
CA GLU A 139 55.07 17.90 8.51
C GLU A 139 54.06 18.47 7.49
N TYR A 140 52.91 17.83 7.24
CA TYR A 140 51.94 18.31 6.22
C TYR A 140 50.54 18.60 6.75
N SER A 141 50.43 19.27 7.90
CA SER A 141 49.14 19.84 8.34
C SER A 141 49.36 21.18 9.04
N SER A 142 49.35 22.26 8.25
CA SER A 142 49.05 23.63 8.67
C SER A 142 47.80 24.09 7.94
#